data_AF-A0A7W0QQ93-F1
#
_entry.id   AF-A0A7W0QQ93-F1
#
_cell.length_a   1.000
_cell.length_b   1.000
_cell.length_c   1.000
_cell.angle_alpha   90.00
_cell.angle_beta   90.00
_cell.angle_gamma   90.00
#
_symmetry.space_group_name_H-M   'P 1'
#
loop_
_entity.id
_entity.type
_entity.pdbx_description
1 polymer ?
#
loop_
_entity_poly.entity_id
_entity_poly.type
_entity_poly.pdbx_seq_one_letter_code
_entity_poly.pdbx_strand_id
1 'polypeptide(L)'
;FYETDPEVADTDEDELSDFDELVEFGTDPLLRDTDADGINDSNEIFVYETDPLNLDTDGDILYDGGELVHNSDTLNPDSDGDGLSDGEEVYFAETEPDDPDTDGDGISDFDEVVNGTNPLQAPRANRSSTSERASEPTTAPARPTEPASPIEPTDQPASPTEPAAAPTGRVDTDGDGLTDPQEARFGTNPLDGDSDGDGVNDSNEIAADTDPLDINSWPR
;
A
#
# COMPACT_ATOMS: atom_id res chain seq x y z
N PHE A 1 12.01 5.79 41.25
CA PHE A 1 13.36 5.23 41.48
C PHE A 1 13.57 4.37 40.27
N TYR A 2 14.32 4.89 39.30
CA TYR A 2 14.76 4.10 38.16
C TYR A 2 15.71 3.04 38.72
N GLU A 3 15.56 1.78 38.31
CA GLU A 3 16.39 0.66 38.81
C GLU A 3 17.75 0.60 38.12
N THR A 4 18.22 1.73 37.57
CA THR A 4 19.53 1.85 36.96
C THR A 4 20.65 1.67 37.99
N ASP A 5 21.73 1.00 37.59
CA ASP A 5 22.89 0.83 38.46
C ASP A 5 23.74 2.11 38.38
N PRO A 6 23.87 2.91 39.46
CA PRO A 6 24.69 4.12 39.43
C PRO A 6 26.19 3.88 39.17
N GLU A 7 26.65 2.63 39.17
CA GLU A 7 28.01 2.24 38.77
C GLU A 7 28.13 1.87 37.28
N VAL A 8 27.01 1.70 36.57
CA VAL A 8 26.93 1.47 35.12
C VAL A 8 26.37 2.75 34.48
N ALA A 9 27.03 3.26 33.45
CA ALA A 9 26.62 4.51 32.82
C ALA A 9 25.56 4.34 31.72
N ASP A 10 25.39 3.10 31.24
CA ASP A 10 24.58 2.65 30.12
C ASP A 10 24.12 1.23 30.52
N THR A 11 22.93 1.15 31.10
CA THR A 11 22.46 -0.01 31.87
C THR A 11 21.98 -1.16 30.96
N ASP A 12 21.47 -0.87 29.77
CA ASP A 12 20.98 -1.86 28.81
C ASP A 12 21.91 -2.10 27.60
N GLU A 13 23.05 -1.41 27.57
CA GLU A 13 24.15 -1.58 26.62
C GLU A 13 23.72 -1.24 25.17
N ASP A 14 22.90 -0.21 24.99
CA ASP A 14 22.43 0.26 23.68
C ASP A 14 23.30 1.36 23.05
N GLU A 15 24.34 1.81 23.75
CA GLU A 15 25.23 2.94 23.41
C GLU A 15 24.71 4.35 23.77
N LEU A 16 23.55 4.45 24.43
CA LEU A 16 23.01 5.64 25.08
C LEU A 16 23.27 5.57 26.59
N SER A 17 23.53 6.71 27.24
CA SER A 17 23.77 6.71 28.68
C SER A 17 22.48 6.88 29.45
N ASP A 18 22.32 6.22 30.61
CA ASP A 18 21.13 6.36 31.48
C ASP A 18 20.77 7.82 31.78
N PHE A 19 21.78 8.69 31.80
CA PHE A 19 21.57 10.12 32.00
C PHE A 19 20.96 10.79 30.76
N ASP A 20 21.47 10.50 29.57
CA ASP A 20 20.98 11.07 28.31
C ASP A 20 19.58 10.53 28.00
N GLU A 21 19.34 9.25 28.24
CA GLU A 21 18.01 8.63 28.13
C GLU A 21 16.99 9.35 29.02
N LEU A 22 17.28 9.52 30.30
CA LEU A 22 16.31 10.12 31.23
C LEU A 22 16.13 11.65 31.06
N VAL A 23 17.16 12.35 30.58
CA VAL A 23 17.20 13.82 30.62
C VAL A 23 17.01 14.46 29.24
N GLU A 24 17.52 13.82 28.19
CA GLU A 24 17.52 14.36 26.82
C GLU A 24 16.44 13.70 25.96
N PHE A 25 16.35 12.37 25.97
CA PHE A 25 15.54 11.62 24.98
C PHE A 25 14.21 11.09 25.53
N GLY A 26 14.14 10.80 26.83
CA GLY A 26 12.93 10.29 27.48
C GLY A 26 12.71 8.78 27.34
N THR A 27 13.72 8.03 26.88
CA THR A 27 13.72 6.58 26.72
C THR A 27 13.88 5.83 28.05
N ASP A 28 13.66 4.51 28.05
CA ASP A 28 13.76 3.67 29.24
C ASP A 28 15.17 3.04 29.36
N PRO A 29 16.00 3.46 30.35
CA PRO A 29 17.40 3.00 30.51
C PRO A 29 17.57 1.53 30.91
N LEU A 30 16.49 0.75 30.86
CA LEU A 30 16.49 -0.68 31.11
C LEU A 30 16.14 -1.47 29.84
N LEU A 31 15.80 -0.78 28.74
CA LEU A 31 15.32 -1.33 27.50
C LEU A 31 16.13 -0.75 26.35
N ARG A 32 16.98 -1.61 25.78
CA ARG A 32 17.78 -1.29 24.59
C ARG A 32 16.96 -0.76 23.39
N ASP A 33 15.65 -0.95 23.43
CA ASP A 33 14.69 -0.65 22.38
C ASP A 33 13.40 -0.34 23.14
N THR A 34 13.13 0.96 23.32
CA THR A 34 12.12 1.46 24.27
C THR A 34 10.70 1.21 23.76
N ASP A 35 10.44 1.36 22.46
CA ASP A 35 9.12 1.16 21.86
C ASP A 35 8.91 -0.24 21.25
N ALA A 36 9.97 -1.05 21.20
CA ALA A 36 10.00 -2.44 20.80
C ALA A 36 9.71 -2.68 19.30
N ASP A 37 10.12 -1.76 18.45
CA ASP A 37 9.95 -1.83 17.00
C ASP A 37 11.06 -2.64 16.29
N GLY A 38 12.18 -2.88 16.99
CA GLY A 38 13.33 -3.64 16.52
C GLY A 38 14.60 -2.83 16.24
N ILE A 39 14.55 -1.50 16.39
CA ILE A 39 15.71 -0.59 16.39
C ILE A 39 16.07 -0.28 17.85
N ASN A 40 17.33 0.06 18.14
CA ASN A 40 17.67 0.53 19.49
C ASN A 40 17.64 2.05 19.55
N ASP A 41 17.36 2.58 20.73
CA ASP A 41 17.15 4.00 20.95
C ASP A 41 18.33 4.84 20.41
N SER A 42 19.57 4.41 20.65
CA SER A 42 20.74 5.13 20.14
C SER A 42 20.81 5.18 18.60
N ASN A 43 20.43 4.11 17.91
CA ASN A 43 20.38 4.07 16.44
C ASN A 43 19.23 4.90 15.88
N GLU A 44 18.06 4.87 16.50
CA GLU A 44 16.93 5.71 16.10
C GLU A 44 17.32 7.19 16.16
N ILE A 45 17.91 7.62 17.26
CA ILE A 45 18.30 9.03 17.45
C ILE A 45 19.43 9.47 16.51
N PHE A 46 20.48 8.65 16.33
CA PHE A 46 21.73 9.08 15.69
C PHE A 46 21.96 8.56 14.28
N VAL A 47 21.21 7.56 13.84
CA VAL A 47 21.40 6.90 12.53
C VAL A 47 20.18 7.09 11.64
N TYR A 48 19.00 6.74 12.15
CA TYR A 48 17.75 6.74 11.36
C TYR A 48 16.94 8.03 11.51
N GLU A 49 17.22 8.81 12.57
CA GLU A 49 16.50 10.04 12.91
C GLU A 49 14.99 9.82 13.14
N THR A 50 14.61 8.62 13.61
CA THR A 50 13.25 8.22 14.01
C THR A 50 12.95 8.58 15.48
N ASP A 51 11.71 8.40 15.94
CA ASP A 51 11.32 8.67 17.32
C ASP A 51 11.35 7.38 18.17
N PRO A 52 12.31 7.23 19.12
CA PRO A 52 12.50 6.01 19.92
C PRO A 52 11.38 5.69 20.92
N LEU A 53 10.31 6.47 20.89
CA LEU A 53 9.10 6.30 21.69
C LEU A 53 7.88 5.96 20.82
N ASN A 54 8.07 5.82 19.51
CA ASN A 54 7.02 5.65 18.53
C ASN A 54 7.41 4.64 17.45
N LEU A 55 6.91 3.42 17.63
CA LEU A 55 7.08 2.26 16.77
C LEU A 55 6.78 2.42 15.26
N ASP A 56 6.24 3.54 14.82
CA ASP A 56 5.83 3.84 13.44
C ASP A 56 5.92 5.38 13.28
N THR A 57 7.11 5.86 12.94
CA THR A 57 7.49 7.27 12.97
C THR A 57 6.75 8.10 11.93
N ASP A 58 6.54 7.57 10.73
CA ASP A 58 5.88 8.27 9.64
C ASP A 58 4.36 8.01 9.55
N GLY A 59 3.87 7.02 10.30
CA GLY A 59 2.46 6.76 10.53
C GLY A 59 1.80 5.96 9.42
N ASP A 60 2.55 5.11 8.72
CA ASP A 60 2.14 4.41 7.51
C ASP A 60 1.69 2.97 7.75
N ILE A 61 1.64 2.53 9.02
CA ILE A 61 1.32 1.20 9.55
C ILE A 61 2.45 0.16 9.49
N LEU A 62 3.59 0.44 8.85
CA LEU A 62 4.82 -0.33 8.97
C LEU A 62 5.63 0.22 10.14
N TYR A 63 6.28 -0.67 10.90
CA TYR A 63 7.13 -0.21 12.02
C TYR A 63 8.50 0.16 11.48
N ASP A 64 9.21 1.12 12.08
CA ASP A 64 10.50 1.60 11.55
C ASP A 64 11.50 0.44 11.38
N GLY A 65 11.55 -0.48 12.36
CA GLY A 65 12.34 -1.70 12.26
C GLY A 65 11.91 -2.63 11.10
N GLY A 66 10.63 -2.63 10.75
CA GLY A 66 10.06 -3.32 9.59
C GLY A 66 10.43 -2.66 8.26
N GLU A 67 10.42 -1.34 8.21
CA GLU A 67 10.83 -0.57 7.05
C GLU A 67 12.29 -0.85 6.66
N LEU A 68 13.19 -0.93 7.65
CA LEU A 68 14.58 -1.32 7.41
C LEU A 68 14.73 -2.74 6.83
N VAL A 69 13.78 -3.64 7.10
CA VAL A 69 13.76 -5.00 6.52
C VAL A 69 13.27 -4.97 5.07
N HIS A 70 12.34 -4.06 4.77
CA HIS A 70 11.72 -3.89 3.46
C HIS A 70 12.41 -2.84 2.58
N ASN A 71 13.47 -2.20 3.07
CA ASN A 71 14.25 -1.20 2.37
C ASN A 71 13.47 0.09 2.02
N SER A 72 12.44 0.40 2.81
CA SER A 72 11.72 1.68 2.76
C SER A 72 12.37 2.76 3.64
N ASP A 73 11.88 3.99 3.50
CA ASP A 73 12.33 5.20 4.19
C ASP A 73 11.46 5.48 5.43
N THR A 74 12.06 5.31 6.61
CA THR A 74 11.41 5.43 7.94
C THR A 74 10.77 6.77 8.28
N LEU A 75 10.85 7.74 7.37
CA LEU A 75 10.33 9.09 7.53
C LEU A 75 9.39 9.48 6.39
N ASN A 76 9.05 8.55 5.50
CA ASN A 76 8.27 8.79 4.31
C ASN A 76 7.30 7.63 4.04
N PRO A 77 5.98 7.83 4.25
CA PRO A 77 4.98 6.77 4.26
C PRO A 77 4.64 6.20 2.87
N ASP A 78 5.45 6.45 1.84
CA ASP A 78 5.26 6.05 0.44
C ASP A 78 6.62 6.26 -0.24
N SER A 79 7.50 5.26 -0.08
CA SER A 79 8.93 5.37 -0.36
C SER A 79 9.25 5.53 -1.84
N ASP A 80 8.46 4.90 -2.72
CA ASP A 80 8.63 4.98 -4.16
C ASP A 80 7.73 6.02 -4.84
N GLY A 81 6.70 6.51 -4.15
CA GLY A 81 5.79 7.55 -4.62
C GLY A 81 4.76 7.05 -5.64
N ASP A 82 4.41 5.76 -5.62
CA ASP A 82 3.43 5.16 -6.53
C ASP A 82 1.97 5.38 -6.07
N GLY A 83 1.78 5.70 -4.79
CA GLY A 83 0.48 5.99 -4.17
C GLY A 83 -0.07 4.90 -3.25
N LEU A 84 0.64 3.78 -3.07
CA LEU A 84 0.49 2.86 -1.93
C LEU A 84 1.47 3.26 -0.82
N SER A 85 1.06 3.16 0.45
CA SER A 85 2.04 3.31 1.54
C SER A 85 2.91 2.06 1.69
N ASP A 86 4.12 2.20 2.24
CA ASP A 86 5.05 1.07 2.42
C ASP A 86 4.40 -0.03 3.28
N GLY A 87 3.69 0.36 4.32
CA GLY A 87 2.86 -0.53 5.13
C GLY A 87 1.74 -1.21 4.33
N GLU A 88 1.08 -0.50 3.41
CA GLU A 88 0.07 -1.11 2.56
C GLU A 88 0.65 -2.12 1.57
N GLU A 89 1.82 -1.83 1.05
CA GLU A 89 2.56 -2.70 0.15
C GLU A 89 2.96 -3.99 0.87
N VAL A 90 3.55 -3.90 2.06
CA VAL A 90 3.97 -5.06 2.82
C VAL A 90 2.78 -5.89 3.32
N TYR A 91 1.76 -5.27 3.89
CA TYR A 91 0.66 -6.00 4.55
C TYR A 91 -0.47 -6.41 3.62
N PHE A 92 -0.68 -5.70 2.51
CA PHE A 92 -1.82 -5.94 1.63
C PHE A 92 -1.41 -6.31 0.21
N ALA A 93 -0.58 -5.52 -0.47
CA ALA A 93 -0.25 -5.76 -1.88
C ALA A 93 0.80 -6.87 -2.09
N GLU A 94 1.61 -7.14 -1.06
CA GLU A 94 2.78 -8.01 -1.10
C GLU A 94 3.85 -7.55 -2.12
N THR A 95 3.93 -6.24 -2.37
CA THR A 95 4.87 -5.55 -3.30
C THR A 95 6.14 -5.07 -2.61
N GLU A 96 7.09 -4.53 -3.37
CA GLU A 96 8.36 -3.99 -2.85
C GLU A 96 8.23 -2.47 -2.62
N PRO A 97 8.30 -1.98 -1.35
CA PRO A 97 8.05 -0.56 -1.05
C PRO A 97 8.93 0.49 -1.74
N ASP A 98 10.07 0.06 -2.28
CA ASP A 98 11.01 0.91 -2.99
C ASP A 98 10.98 0.75 -4.52
N ASP A 99 10.01 0.00 -5.06
CA ASP A 99 9.84 -0.26 -6.49
C ASP A 99 8.39 -0.06 -6.97
N PRO A 100 8.08 1.02 -7.71
CA PRO A 100 6.71 1.39 -8.07
C PRO A 100 6.07 0.48 -9.12
N ASP A 101 6.73 -0.60 -9.54
CA ASP A 101 6.30 -1.59 -10.55
C ASP A 101 7.03 -2.91 -10.24
N THR A 102 6.62 -3.59 -9.17
CA THR A 102 7.30 -4.77 -8.60
C THR A 102 7.55 -5.89 -9.62
N ASP A 103 6.65 -6.08 -10.59
CA ASP A 103 6.81 -7.12 -11.61
C ASP A 103 7.47 -6.65 -12.93
N GLY A 104 7.60 -5.34 -13.11
CA GLY A 104 8.29 -4.69 -14.21
C GLY A 104 7.55 -4.76 -15.54
N ASP A 105 6.21 -4.79 -15.55
CA ASP A 105 5.40 -4.82 -16.77
C ASP A 105 5.09 -3.43 -17.37
N GLY A 106 5.34 -2.36 -16.60
CA GLY A 106 5.09 -0.97 -16.95
C GLY A 106 3.77 -0.37 -16.46
N ILE A 107 3.06 -1.05 -15.56
CA ILE A 107 1.90 -0.57 -14.77
C ILE A 107 2.36 -0.50 -13.32
N SER A 108 1.99 0.57 -12.58
CA SER A 108 2.41 0.67 -11.18
C SER A 108 1.61 -0.26 -10.28
N ASP A 109 2.19 -0.61 -9.13
CA ASP A 109 1.54 -1.48 -8.15
C ASP A 109 0.21 -0.89 -7.65
N PHE A 110 0.17 0.42 -7.40
CA PHE A 110 -1.05 1.17 -7.12
C PHE A 110 -2.10 1.01 -8.24
N ASP A 111 -1.72 1.25 -9.50
CA ASP A 111 -2.63 1.16 -10.64
C ASP A 111 -3.17 -0.28 -10.79
N GLU A 112 -2.35 -1.29 -10.53
CA GLU A 112 -2.76 -2.69 -10.56
C GLU A 112 -3.75 -3.03 -9.45
N VAL A 113 -3.46 -2.61 -8.22
CA VAL A 113 -4.33 -2.83 -7.06
C VAL A 113 -5.68 -2.14 -7.26
N VAL A 114 -5.70 -0.90 -7.76
CA VAL A 114 -6.93 -0.15 -8.05
C VAL A 114 -7.72 -0.78 -9.20
N ASN A 115 -7.06 -1.28 -10.24
CA ASN A 115 -7.72 -1.93 -11.37
C ASN A 115 -8.04 -3.42 -11.13
N GLY A 116 -7.66 -3.97 -9.98
CA GLY A 116 -7.88 -5.36 -9.60
C GLY A 116 -7.06 -6.37 -10.43
N THR A 117 -5.91 -5.94 -10.96
CA THR A 117 -4.90 -6.85 -11.54
C THR A 117 -3.93 -7.32 -10.45
N ASN A 118 -2.83 -7.99 -10.83
CA ASN A 118 -1.94 -8.63 -9.86
C ASN A 118 -0.56 -7.97 -9.96
N PRO A 119 -0.17 -7.14 -8.97
CA PRO A 119 1.09 -6.38 -8.97
C PRO A 119 2.35 -7.26 -9.01
N LEU A 120 2.19 -8.56 -8.72
CA LEU A 120 3.29 -9.53 -8.71
C LEU A 120 3.35 -10.39 -9.98
N GLN A 121 2.54 -10.08 -11.00
CA GLN A 121 2.43 -10.96 -12.16
C GLN A 121 2.12 -10.27 -13.49
N ALA A 122 3.22 -10.02 -14.22
CA ALA A 122 3.16 -9.46 -15.55
C ALA A 122 2.17 -10.23 -16.45
N PRO A 123 1.28 -9.52 -17.17
CA PRO A 123 0.35 -10.10 -18.10
C PRO A 123 1.16 -10.84 -19.15
N ARG A 124 0.72 -12.07 -19.44
CA ARG A 124 1.42 -12.92 -20.41
C ARG A 124 1.53 -12.20 -21.74
N ALA A 125 2.73 -11.72 -22.05
CA ALA A 125 3.07 -11.24 -23.38
C ALA A 125 2.64 -12.32 -24.37
N ASN A 126 1.65 -11.99 -25.21
CA ASN A 126 1.16 -12.90 -26.22
C ASN A 126 2.34 -13.22 -27.16
N ARG A 127 3.00 -14.36 -26.92
CA ARG A 127 4.04 -14.91 -27.78
C ARG A 127 3.39 -15.37 -29.08
N SER A 128 2.95 -14.43 -29.91
CA SER A 128 2.98 -14.63 -31.36
C SER A 128 4.44 -14.67 -31.77
N SER A 129 4.96 -15.89 -31.75
CA SER A 129 6.16 -16.35 -32.46
C SER A 129 6.47 -15.50 -33.70
N THR A 130 7.56 -14.75 -33.67
CA THR A 130 8.50 -14.57 -34.80
C THR A 130 9.76 -13.93 -34.21
N SER A 131 10.72 -14.77 -33.82
CA SER A 131 11.92 -15.05 -34.62
C SER A 131 12.86 -13.85 -34.71
N GLU A 132 14.01 -14.02 -34.03
CA GLU A 132 15.30 -13.37 -34.29
C GLU A 132 15.42 -12.74 -35.70
N ARG A 133 15.89 -11.49 -35.81
CA ARG A 133 17.20 -11.16 -36.39
C ARG A 133 17.44 -9.64 -36.42
N ALA A 134 18.69 -9.30 -36.15
CA ALA A 134 19.29 -7.98 -36.19
C ALA A 134 19.13 -7.18 -37.51
N SER A 135 19.35 -5.86 -37.37
CA SER A 135 19.91 -4.91 -38.35
C SER A 135 18.97 -3.84 -38.93
N GLU A 136 19.12 -2.63 -38.38
CA GLU A 136 19.23 -1.30 -39.06
C GLU A 136 18.06 -0.69 -39.87
N PRO A 137 18.03 0.68 -39.99
CA PRO A 137 16.88 1.45 -40.43
C PRO A 137 16.92 1.80 -41.92
N THR A 138 15.78 1.88 -42.62
CA THR A 138 15.69 2.53 -43.96
C THR A 138 14.25 2.96 -44.31
N THR A 139 14.07 4.29 -44.41
CA THR A 139 13.36 5.09 -45.44
C THR A 139 11.85 4.86 -45.78
N ALA A 140 11.09 5.95 -45.62
CA ALA A 140 9.69 6.27 -46.01
C ALA A 140 9.42 6.27 -47.56
N PRO A 141 8.25 6.68 -48.16
CA PRO A 141 7.01 7.31 -47.63
C PRO A 141 5.61 6.98 -48.29
N ALA A 142 4.52 7.50 -47.67
CA ALA A 142 3.26 8.13 -48.18
C ALA A 142 2.06 7.40 -48.91
N ARG A 143 0.85 7.46 -48.25
CA ARG A 143 -0.58 7.80 -48.67
C ARG A 143 -1.27 7.17 -49.93
N PRO A 144 -2.64 7.24 -50.14
CA PRO A 144 -3.82 7.46 -49.26
C PRO A 144 -5.15 6.62 -49.54
N THR A 145 -6.17 6.81 -48.66
CA THR A 145 -7.67 6.86 -48.82
C THR A 145 -8.61 5.62 -48.97
N GLU A 146 -9.44 5.42 -47.91
CA GLU A 146 -10.94 5.25 -47.80
C GLU A 146 -11.73 4.14 -48.57
N PRO A 147 -12.99 3.74 -48.18
CA PRO A 147 -13.96 4.33 -47.21
C PRO A 147 -14.68 3.34 -46.24
N ALA A 148 -15.64 3.86 -45.47
CA ALA A 148 -16.40 3.25 -44.35
C ALA A 148 -17.83 2.70 -44.68
N SER A 149 -18.32 1.85 -43.74
CA SER A 149 -19.73 1.54 -43.32
C SER A 149 -20.55 0.50 -44.13
N PRO A 150 -21.65 -0.15 -43.61
CA PRO A 150 -22.44 0.07 -42.36
C PRO A 150 -23.00 -1.18 -41.53
N ILE A 151 -23.18 -0.97 -40.21
CA ILE A 151 -24.27 -1.32 -39.21
C ILE A 151 -25.12 -2.63 -39.29
N GLU A 152 -25.35 -3.34 -38.16
CA GLU A 152 -26.69 -3.49 -37.48
C GLU A 152 -26.72 -4.37 -36.18
N PRO A 153 -27.74 -4.19 -35.29
CA PRO A 153 -27.71 -4.43 -33.84
C PRO A 153 -28.52 -5.66 -33.39
N THR A 154 -28.39 -6.13 -32.14
CA THR A 154 -29.49 -6.89 -31.49
C THR A 154 -29.44 -6.78 -29.95
N ASP A 155 -30.62 -6.50 -29.40
CA ASP A 155 -31.02 -6.38 -28.00
C ASP A 155 -30.71 -7.58 -27.06
N GLN A 156 -30.47 -7.21 -25.81
CA GLN A 156 -30.48 -7.90 -24.50
C GLN A 156 -31.51 -9.05 -24.29
N PRO A 157 -31.29 -10.00 -23.34
CA PRO A 157 -31.65 -9.76 -21.93
C PRO A 157 -30.77 -10.43 -20.84
N ALA A 158 -31.08 -10.07 -19.59
CA ALA A 158 -30.39 -10.29 -18.31
C ALA A 158 -30.14 -11.76 -17.83
N SER A 159 -29.21 -11.85 -16.86
CA SER A 159 -28.80 -12.95 -15.95
C SER A 159 -29.83 -14.02 -15.56
N PRO A 160 -29.38 -15.24 -15.18
CA PRO A 160 -29.19 -15.55 -13.75
C PRO A 160 -28.05 -16.53 -13.37
N THR A 161 -27.37 -16.22 -12.25
CA THR A 161 -27.02 -17.10 -11.10
C THR A 161 -25.96 -18.22 -11.22
N GLU A 162 -24.81 -17.95 -10.55
CA GLU A 162 -23.94 -18.82 -9.70
C GLU A 162 -23.14 -20.02 -10.28
N PRO A 163 -22.13 -20.60 -9.55
CA PRO A 163 -21.69 -20.32 -8.16
C PRO A 163 -20.17 -20.13 -7.92
N ALA A 164 -19.87 -19.51 -6.77
CA ALA A 164 -18.73 -19.67 -5.86
C ALA A 164 -17.45 -20.38 -6.34
N ALA A 165 -16.31 -19.67 -6.29
CA ALA A 165 -15.15 -19.96 -5.44
C ALA A 165 -13.82 -19.49 -6.05
N ALA A 166 -13.21 -18.49 -5.42
CA ALA A 166 -11.81 -18.54 -5.00
C ALA A 166 -11.68 -17.68 -3.73
N PRO A 167 -11.15 -18.19 -2.61
CA PRO A 167 -10.92 -17.39 -1.42
C PRO A 167 -9.60 -16.64 -1.63
N THR A 168 -9.66 -15.41 -2.14
CA THR A 168 -8.61 -14.45 -1.80
C THR A 168 -8.84 -14.11 -0.34
N GLY A 169 -7.89 -14.43 0.53
CA GLY A 169 -8.03 -14.35 1.99
C GLY A 169 -8.18 -12.93 2.56
N ARG A 170 -8.74 -11.98 1.80
CA ARG A 170 -9.07 -10.65 2.27
C ARG A 170 -10.47 -10.68 2.86
N VAL A 171 -10.56 -10.25 4.11
CA VAL A 171 -11.82 -10.19 4.86
C VAL A 171 -12.62 -8.99 4.32
N ASP A 172 -13.90 -9.24 4.05
CA ASP A 172 -14.93 -8.26 3.74
C ASP A 172 -15.98 -8.50 4.83
N THR A 173 -15.86 -7.75 5.93
CA THR A 173 -16.52 -8.07 7.19
C THR A 173 -18.01 -7.75 7.15
N ASP A 174 -18.43 -6.74 6.40
CA ASP A 174 -19.83 -6.33 6.25
C ASP A 174 -20.51 -6.83 4.97
N GLY A 175 -19.75 -7.28 3.98
CA GLY A 175 -20.23 -7.83 2.72
C GLY A 175 -20.69 -6.77 1.72
N ASP A 176 -20.25 -5.52 1.84
CA ASP A 176 -20.70 -4.40 1.00
C ASP A 176 -20.01 -4.35 -0.37
N GLY A 177 -18.88 -5.06 -0.51
CA GLY A 177 -18.06 -5.13 -1.72
C GLY A 177 -16.73 -4.40 -1.64
N LEU A 178 -16.46 -3.66 -0.56
CA LEU A 178 -15.13 -3.28 -0.11
C LEU A 178 -14.63 -4.32 0.90
N THR A 179 -13.34 -4.61 0.84
CA THR A 179 -12.65 -5.43 1.85
C THR A 179 -12.26 -4.54 3.03
N ASP A 180 -12.10 -5.08 4.24
CA ASP A 180 -11.70 -4.31 5.43
C ASP A 180 -10.46 -3.39 5.16
N PRO A 181 -9.44 -3.82 4.36
CA PRO A 181 -8.34 -2.93 3.97
C PRO A 181 -8.74 -1.83 2.97
N GLN A 182 -9.65 -2.09 2.04
CA GLN A 182 -10.17 -1.04 1.15
C GLN A 182 -10.96 0.01 1.92
N GLU A 183 -11.67 -0.39 2.96
CA GLU A 183 -12.42 0.55 3.79
C GLU A 183 -11.50 1.44 4.61
N ALA A 184 -10.39 0.90 5.13
CA ALA A 184 -9.34 1.70 5.76
C ALA A 184 -8.78 2.79 4.81
N ARG A 185 -8.59 2.47 3.52
CA ARG A 185 -8.13 3.43 2.49
C ARG A 185 -9.11 4.56 2.26
N PHE A 186 -10.40 4.25 2.20
CA PHE A 186 -11.47 5.24 1.98
C PHE A 186 -11.92 5.93 3.27
N GLY A 187 -11.39 5.51 4.43
CA GLY A 187 -11.80 5.99 5.74
C GLY A 187 -13.20 5.54 6.15
N THR A 188 -13.75 4.53 5.48
CA THR A 188 -15.06 3.91 5.75
C THR A 188 -14.92 2.84 6.83
N ASN A 189 -16.06 2.31 7.29
CA ASN A 189 -16.13 1.45 8.47
C ASN A 189 -16.23 -0.03 8.10
N PRO A 190 -15.20 -0.86 8.40
CA PRO A 190 -15.17 -2.31 8.10
C PRO A 190 -16.35 -3.16 8.56
N LEU A 191 -17.18 -2.64 9.46
CA LEU A 191 -18.30 -3.36 10.04
C LEU A 191 -19.66 -2.84 9.54
N ASP A 192 -19.68 -1.86 8.66
CA ASP A 192 -20.88 -1.11 8.27
C ASP A 192 -20.78 -0.59 6.84
N GLY A 193 -21.40 -1.33 5.92
CA GLY A 193 -21.27 -1.08 4.49
C GLY A 193 -21.99 0.14 3.94
N ASP A 194 -22.36 1.08 4.81
CA ASP A 194 -23.04 2.36 4.56
C ASP A 194 -22.59 3.28 5.72
N SER A 195 -21.35 3.76 5.63
CA SER A 195 -20.63 4.36 6.75
C SER A 195 -21.27 5.65 7.27
N ASP A 196 -21.97 6.38 6.41
CA ASP A 196 -22.67 7.62 6.75
C ASP A 196 -24.19 7.44 6.99
N GLY A 197 -24.73 6.26 6.65
CA GLY A 197 -26.12 5.86 6.88
C GLY A 197 -27.13 6.51 5.94
N ASP A 198 -26.74 6.93 4.73
CA ASP A 198 -27.61 7.56 3.75
C ASP A 198 -28.41 6.55 2.89
N GLY A 199 -28.01 5.28 2.94
CA GLY A 199 -28.63 4.15 2.25
C GLY A 199 -27.96 3.76 0.93
N VAL A 200 -26.82 4.35 0.59
CA VAL A 200 -25.91 3.89 -0.46
C VAL A 200 -24.73 3.21 0.20
N ASN A 201 -24.33 2.03 -0.32
CA ASN A 201 -23.16 1.39 0.24
C ASN A 201 -21.86 2.12 -0.13
N ASP A 202 -20.88 2.08 0.76
CA ASP A 202 -19.55 2.69 0.57
C ASP A 202 -18.93 2.28 -0.78
N SER A 203 -19.01 0.98 -1.11
CA SER A 203 -18.52 0.45 -2.39
C SER A 203 -19.17 1.11 -3.63
N ASN A 204 -20.46 1.46 -3.54
CA ASN A 204 -21.19 2.07 -4.64
C ASN A 204 -20.90 3.57 -4.76
N GLU A 205 -20.59 4.24 -3.66
CA GLU A 205 -20.24 5.66 -3.65
C GLU A 205 -18.88 5.90 -4.25
N ILE A 206 -17.89 5.09 -3.85
CA ILE A 206 -16.56 5.11 -4.47
C ILE A 206 -16.65 4.86 -5.97
N ALA A 207 -17.46 3.89 -6.41
CA ALA A 207 -17.69 3.62 -7.83
C ALA A 207 -18.41 4.75 -8.58
N ALA A 208 -19.09 5.64 -7.86
CA ALA A 208 -19.84 6.78 -8.41
C ALA A 208 -19.09 8.12 -8.29
N ASP A 209 -17.83 8.12 -7.84
CA ASP A 209 -17.05 9.32 -7.49
C ASP A 209 -17.78 10.21 -6.45
N THR A 210 -18.50 9.60 -5.49
CA THR A 210 -19.11 10.29 -4.34
C THR A 210 -18.34 10.02 -3.04
N ASP A 211 -18.78 10.62 -1.94
CA ASP A 211 -18.04 10.66 -0.67
C ASP A 211 -18.79 9.82 0.36
N PRO A 212 -18.28 8.62 0.72
CA PRO A 212 -18.96 7.67 1.59
C PRO A 212 -19.04 8.09 3.06
N LEU A 213 -18.51 9.26 3.40
CA LEU A 213 -18.54 9.82 4.75
C LEU A 213 -19.45 11.07 4.84
N ASP A 214 -20.11 11.47 3.75
CA ASP A 214 -21.03 12.60 3.70
C ASP A 214 -22.44 12.16 3.29
N ILE A 215 -23.35 12.13 4.28
CA ILE A 215 -24.78 11.79 4.15
C ILE A 215 -25.57 12.58 3.08
N ASN A 216 -24.96 13.60 2.46
CA ASN A 216 -25.53 14.40 1.38
C ASN A 216 -24.88 14.14 0.00
N SER A 217 -23.95 13.19 -0.10
CA SER A 217 -23.13 12.88 -1.27
C SER A 217 -23.77 11.81 -2.16
N TRP A 218 -24.75 12.22 -2.97
CA TRP A 218 -25.57 11.23 -3.69
C TRP A 218 -25.06 10.97 -5.11
N PRO A 219 -24.99 9.70 -5.55
CA PRO A 219 -24.76 9.35 -6.95
C PRO A 219 -25.81 10.01 -7.86
N ARG A 220 -25.38 10.65 -8.95
CA ARG A 220 -26.26 11.43 -9.85
C ARG A 220 -26.84 10.64 -11.02
#